data_AF-A0A4Q6AK82-F1
#
_entry.id   AF-A0A4Q6AK82-F1
#
_cell.length_a   1.000
_cell.length_b   1.000
_cell.length_c   1.000
_cell.angle_alpha   90.00
_cell.angle_beta   90.00
_cell.angle_gamma   90.00
#
_symmetry.space_group_name_H-M   'P 1'
#
loop_
_entity.id
_entity.type
_entity.pdbx_description
1 polymer ?
#
loop_
_entity_poly.entity_id
_entity_poly.type
_entity_poly.pdbx_seq_one_letter_code
_entity_poly.pdbx_strand_id
1 'polypeptide(L)'
;MRQHLLYVMSPSRAEGIAQAIVRLGAKPIDDNAITATYELDHRLLKGISLRIYLLSDIDGVTPFLRHHPVDLLVYDERGSDGKEALQGIYQIARDVHSLAQLWGPDFHFPMSRIVTVLRASQDVDHRIFALGRLNVRDVLVEPKKTSLVLRWLHALLYAGVVRNNKVGMALSGGAIEGLLYQAGTVLALKHAFTGRDIYSCDSISGISSGSIVGSVVANGIEVEDLIRGVLDMKSKYPPFKISTLFDLAGFDIVKRVFNTSLRMRKVKPSQWLENTLESIPTGFFKGERLESYLHDLFA
;
A
#
# COMPACT_ATOMS: atom_id res chain seq x y z
N MET A 1 -7.19 19.14 -0.81
CA MET A 1 -5.80 18.63 -0.79
C MET A 1 -5.12 19.10 -2.06
N ARG A 2 -3.93 19.72 -1.98
CA ARG A 2 -3.21 20.20 -3.18
C ARG A 2 -2.27 19.11 -3.70
N GLN A 3 -2.26 18.90 -5.00
CA GLN A 3 -1.39 17.95 -5.71
C GLN A 3 -0.63 18.68 -6.82
N HIS A 4 0.59 18.26 -7.09
CA HIS A 4 1.52 18.88 -8.03
C HIS A 4 1.69 17.98 -9.26
N LEU A 5 1.23 18.47 -10.41
CA LEU A 5 1.25 17.79 -11.70
C LEU A 5 2.28 18.44 -12.62
N LEU A 6 3.30 17.71 -13.04
CA LEU A 6 4.18 18.15 -14.13
C LEU A 6 3.66 17.58 -15.45
N TYR A 7 3.23 18.43 -16.36
CA TYR A 7 2.79 18.03 -17.69
C TYR A 7 3.91 18.39 -18.69
N VAL A 8 4.52 17.36 -19.27
CA VAL A 8 5.57 17.46 -20.28
C VAL A 8 4.95 17.23 -21.64
N MET A 9 5.13 18.17 -22.56
CA MET A 9 4.62 18.09 -23.93
C MET A 9 5.63 18.69 -24.89
N SER A 10 5.42 18.52 -26.19
CA SER A 10 6.23 19.24 -27.15
C SER A 10 5.75 20.70 -27.35
N PRO A 11 6.60 21.60 -27.85
CA PRO A 11 6.24 22.99 -28.10
C PRO A 11 5.00 23.17 -28.98
N SER A 12 4.83 22.35 -30.04
CA SER A 12 3.64 22.42 -30.91
C SER A 12 2.29 22.21 -30.19
N ARG A 13 2.30 21.67 -28.98
CA ARG A 13 1.11 21.38 -28.18
C ARG A 13 0.87 22.38 -27.05
N ALA A 14 1.86 23.19 -26.71
CA ALA A 14 1.85 24.03 -25.52
C ALA A 14 0.65 24.99 -25.48
N GLU A 15 0.40 25.72 -26.58
CA GLU A 15 -0.70 26.67 -26.66
C GLU A 15 -2.07 25.99 -26.55
N GLY A 16 -2.27 24.90 -27.29
CA GLY A 16 -3.53 24.16 -27.27
C GLY A 16 -3.85 23.56 -25.90
N ILE A 17 -2.84 23.09 -25.17
CA ILE A 17 -3.00 22.55 -23.81
C ILE A 17 -3.26 23.68 -22.81
N ALA A 18 -2.53 24.78 -22.89
CA ALA A 18 -2.77 25.97 -22.06
C ALA A 18 -4.22 26.46 -22.21
N GLN A 19 -4.70 26.62 -23.46
CA GLN A 19 -6.09 26.99 -23.73
C GLN A 19 -7.09 25.97 -23.18
N ALA A 20 -6.81 24.67 -23.31
CA ALA A 20 -7.68 23.63 -22.77
C ALA A 20 -7.77 23.67 -21.23
N ILE A 21 -6.65 23.95 -20.55
CA ILE A 21 -6.59 24.07 -19.08
C ILE A 21 -7.33 25.32 -18.60
N VAL A 22 -7.16 26.46 -19.28
CA VAL A 22 -7.92 27.69 -18.99
C VAL A 22 -9.42 27.48 -19.20
N ARG A 23 -9.84 26.76 -20.25
CA ARG A 23 -11.26 26.41 -20.47
C ARG A 23 -11.86 25.53 -19.36
N LEU A 24 -11.03 24.81 -18.62
CA LEU A 24 -11.47 24.06 -17.42
C LEU A 24 -11.63 24.96 -16.19
N GLY A 25 -11.34 26.25 -16.29
CA GLY A 25 -11.41 27.20 -15.19
C GLY A 25 -10.11 27.32 -14.38
N ALA A 26 -8.98 26.82 -14.92
CA ALA A 26 -7.70 26.98 -14.26
C ALA A 26 -7.23 28.45 -14.30
N LYS A 27 -6.59 28.90 -13.22
CA LYS A 27 -6.04 30.25 -13.11
C LYS A 27 -4.53 30.21 -13.35
N PRO A 28 -3.98 31.04 -14.24
CA PRO A 28 -2.53 31.13 -14.40
C PRO A 28 -1.90 31.70 -13.12
N ILE A 29 -0.72 31.19 -12.80
CA ILE A 29 0.14 31.69 -11.72
C ILE A 29 1.42 32.18 -12.39
N ASP A 30 1.77 33.44 -12.14
CA ASP A 30 3.07 33.98 -12.51
C ASP A 30 4.08 33.61 -11.42
N ASP A 31 4.96 32.65 -11.70
CA ASP A 31 5.94 32.12 -10.75
C ASP A 31 7.39 32.25 -11.22
N ASN A 32 7.67 33.05 -12.27
CA ASN A 32 9.00 33.22 -12.88
C ASN A 32 9.71 31.88 -13.19
N ALA A 33 8.97 30.77 -13.26
CA ALA A 33 9.52 29.46 -13.54
C ALA A 33 9.74 29.29 -15.05
N ILE A 34 10.54 28.29 -15.41
CA ILE A 34 10.72 27.84 -16.80
C ILE A 34 9.41 27.24 -17.36
N THR A 35 8.42 27.00 -16.49
CA THR A 35 7.11 26.41 -16.81
C THR A 35 6.00 27.45 -16.82
N ALA A 36 4.97 27.23 -17.63
CA ALA A 36 3.70 27.94 -17.44
C ALA A 36 2.87 27.23 -16.36
N THR A 37 2.59 27.92 -15.26
CA THR A 37 1.95 27.31 -14.08
C THR A 37 0.48 27.70 -13.98
N TYR A 38 -0.36 26.72 -13.61
CA TYR A 38 -1.80 26.89 -13.45
C TYR A 38 -2.28 26.25 -12.15
N GLU A 39 -3.30 26.85 -11.54
CA GLU A 39 -4.04 26.25 -10.43
C GLU A 39 -5.46 25.90 -10.89
N LEU A 40 -5.86 24.64 -10.71
CA LEU A 40 -7.13 24.09 -11.15
C LEU A 40 -7.88 23.47 -9.96
N ASP A 41 -9.01 24.09 -9.64
CA ASP A 41 -10.04 23.51 -8.79
C ASP A 41 -11.22 23.12 -9.67
N HIS A 42 -11.52 21.82 -9.76
CA HIS A 42 -12.58 21.34 -10.65
C HIS A 42 -13.46 20.29 -9.98
N ARG A 43 -14.77 20.33 -10.25
CA ARG A 43 -15.76 19.41 -9.66
C ARG A 43 -15.43 17.92 -9.87
N LEU A 44 -14.80 17.59 -11.00
CA LEU A 44 -14.40 16.21 -11.33
C LEU A 44 -13.22 15.70 -10.49
N LEU A 45 -12.49 16.60 -9.83
CA LEU A 45 -11.35 16.27 -8.97
C LEU A 45 -11.77 16.04 -7.50
N LYS A 46 -13.07 16.16 -7.18
CA LYS A 46 -13.68 15.79 -5.87
C LYS A 46 -12.89 16.28 -4.64
N GLY A 47 -12.50 17.57 -4.61
CA GLY A 47 -11.80 18.18 -3.47
C GLY A 47 -10.26 18.12 -3.55
N ILE A 48 -9.71 17.56 -4.63
CA ILE A 48 -8.31 17.71 -5.01
C ILE A 48 -8.15 19.00 -5.83
N SER A 49 -7.20 19.83 -5.40
CA SER A 49 -6.74 21.02 -6.11
C SER A 49 -5.45 20.67 -6.85
N LEU A 50 -5.33 20.98 -8.14
CA LEU A 50 -4.12 20.70 -8.92
C LEU A 50 -3.33 21.96 -9.14
N ARG A 51 -2.03 21.90 -8.84
CA ARG A 51 -1.05 22.82 -9.40
C ARG A 51 -0.40 22.13 -10.60
N ILE A 52 -0.63 22.67 -11.79
CA ILE A 52 -0.20 22.10 -13.07
C ILE A 52 0.95 22.93 -13.61
N TYR A 53 2.08 22.29 -13.84
CA TYR A 53 3.27 22.89 -14.44
C TYR A 53 3.37 22.40 -15.88
N LEU A 54 3.32 23.31 -16.86
CA LEU A 54 3.49 22.97 -18.26
C LEU A 54 4.96 23.14 -18.65
N LEU A 55 5.57 22.06 -19.11
CA LEU A 55 6.95 22.04 -19.58
C LEU A 55 7.00 21.57 -21.03
N SER A 56 7.58 22.38 -21.90
CA SER A 56 7.66 22.10 -23.35
C SER A 56 8.93 21.38 -23.77
N ASP A 57 9.89 21.22 -22.87
CA ASP A 57 11.18 20.58 -23.12
C ASP A 57 11.45 19.48 -22.11
N ILE A 58 11.72 18.27 -22.61
CA ILE A 58 12.01 17.11 -21.78
C ILE A 58 13.30 17.30 -20.97
N ASP A 59 14.28 18.05 -21.49
CA ASP A 59 15.55 18.29 -20.81
C ASP A 59 15.35 19.15 -19.54
N GLY A 60 14.24 19.91 -19.47
CA GLY A 60 13.83 20.68 -18.31
C GLY A 60 13.25 19.85 -17.16
N VAL A 61 12.89 18.58 -17.37
CA VAL A 61 12.24 17.73 -16.34
C VAL A 61 13.16 17.57 -15.13
N THR A 62 14.42 17.26 -15.38
CA THR A 62 15.42 16.96 -14.36
C THR A 62 15.73 18.18 -13.48
N PRO A 63 16.05 19.37 -14.04
CA PRO A 63 16.14 20.61 -13.26
C PRO A 63 14.87 20.93 -12.47
N PHE A 64 13.69 20.69 -13.06
CA PHE A 64 12.42 20.97 -12.40
C PHE A 64 12.21 20.09 -11.15
N LEU A 65 12.40 18.77 -11.28
CA LEU A 65 12.25 17.79 -10.19
C LEU A 65 13.18 18.06 -9.00
N ARG A 66 14.31 18.76 -9.19
CA ARG A 66 15.22 19.14 -8.10
C ARG A 66 14.63 20.18 -7.15
N HIS A 67 13.77 21.05 -7.67
CA HIS A 67 13.31 22.23 -6.95
C HIS A 67 11.83 22.19 -6.60
N HIS A 68 11.06 21.29 -7.23
CA HIS A 68 9.61 21.28 -7.15
C HIS A 68 9.11 19.88 -6.79
N PRO A 69 8.21 19.75 -5.80
CA PRO A 69 7.54 18.49 -5.56
C PRO A 69 6.64 18.16 -6.75
N VAL A 70 6.68 16.90 -7.20
CA VAL A 70 5.84 16.38 -8.28
C VAL A 70 5.19 15.08 -7.81
N ASP A 71 3.86 15.09 -7.71
CA ASP A 71 3.06 13.93 -7.32
C ASP A 71 2.81 13.02 -8.53
N LEU A 72 2.64 13.61 -9.70
CA LEU A 72 2.43 12.89 -10.96
C LEU A 72 3.09 13.66 -12.13
N LEU A 73 3.76 12.93 -13.01
CA LEU A 73 4.32 13.45 -14.26
C LEU A 73 3.52 12.87 -15.44
N VAL A 74 2.97 13.74 -16.28
CA VAL A 74 2.30 13.37 -17.53
C VAL A 74 3.24 13.64 -18.68
N TYR A 75 3.56 12.63 -19.49
CA TYR A 75 4.31 12.80 -20.73
C TYR A 75 3.38 12.65 -21.94
N ASP A 76 3.17 13.72 -22.70
CA ASP A 76 2.29 13.75 -23.87
C ASP A 76 3.11 13.76 -25.17
N GLU A 77 3.14 12.63 -25.86
CA GLU A 77 3.88 12.48 -27.12
C GLU A 77 3.12 12.95 -28.36
N ARG A 78 1.88 13.43 -28.23
CA ARG A 78 1.02 13.66 -29.40
C ARG A 78 1.46 14.83 -30.27
N GLY A 79 2.42 15.64 -29.84
CA GLY A 79 2.94 16.74 -30.67
C GLY A 79 3.84 16.26 -31.81
N SER A 80 4.04 17.10 -32.82
CA SER A 80 4.78 16.73 -34.04
C SER A 80 6.31 16.78 -33.89
N ASP A 81 6.79 17.51 -32.90
CA ASP A 81 8.16 17.89 -32.61
C ASP A 81 8.69 17.28 -31.29
N GLY A 82 7.90 16.42 -30.64
CA GLY A 82 8.27 15.74 -29.40
C GLY A 82 8.99 14.42 -29.65
N LYS A 83 9.77 13.97 -28.65
CA LYS A 83 10.30 12.60 -28.64
C LYS A 83 9.15 11.61 -28.44
N GLU A 84 9.28 10.45 -29.05
CA GLU A 84 8.41 9.31 -28.79
C GLU A 84 8.38 8.97 -27.29
N ALA A 85 7.22 8.57 -26.75
CA ALA A 85 7.05 8.29 -25.32
C ALA A 85 8.11 7.32 -24.78
N LEU A 86 8.38 6.20 -25.44
CA LEU A 86 9.39 5.24 -24.96
C LEU A 86 10.77 5.90 -24.81
N GLN A 87 11.20 6.65 -25.83
CA GLN A 87 12.49 7.34 -25.82
C GLN A 87 12.53 8.43 -24.74
N GLY A 88 11.46 9.20 -24.60
CA GLY A 88 11.33 10.21 -23.54
C GLY A 88 11.36 9.60 -22.14
N ILE A 89 10.64 8.49 -21.92
CA ILE A 89 10.63 7.80 -20.63
C ILE A 89 11.99 7.17 -20.31
N TYR A 90 12.71 6.60 -21.28
CA TYR A 90 14.08 6.14 -21.06
C TYR A 90 15.02 7.27 -20.65
N GLN A 91 14.89 8.43 -21.28
CA GLN A 91 15.67 9.60 -20.90
C GLN A 91 15.36 10.03 -19.45
N ILE A 92 14.08 10.18 -19.11
CA ILE A 92 13.66 10.57 -17.75
C ILE A 92 14.16 9.53 -16.73
N ALA A 93 14.04 8.23 -17.01
CA ALA A 93 14.51 7.17 -16.14
C ALA A 93 16.02 7.26 -15.87
N ARG A 94 16.80 7.46 -16.94
CA ARG A 94 18.25 7.64 -16.85
C ARG A 94 18.59 8.87 -16.02
N ASP A 95 17.95 10.00 -16.29
CA ASP A 95 18.29 11.26 -15.66
C ASP A 95 17.87 11.26 -14.18
N VAL A 96 16.71 10.70 -13.84
CA VAL A 96 16.25 10.48 -12.45
C VAL A 96 17.20 9.54 -11.69
N HIS A 97 17.69 8.47 -12.33
CA HIS A 97 18.67 7.58 -11.72
C HIS A 97 19.99 8.32 -11.42
N SER A 98 20.48 9.12 -12.37
CA SER A 98 21.66 9.96 -12.15
C SER A 98 21.45 10.98 -11.04
N LEU A 99 20.26 11.58 -10.92
CA LEU A 99 19.94 12.46 -9.80
C LEU A 99 19.97 11.75 -8.45
N ALA A 100 19.39 10.55 -8.36
CA ALA A 100 19.40 9.75 -7.14
C ALA A 100 20.83 9.37 -6.71
N GLN A 101 21.72 9.09 -7.68
CA GLN A 101 23.13 8.85 -7.38
C GLN A 101 23.85 10.10 -6.84
N LEU A 102 23.52 11.28 -7.35
CA LEU A 102 24.13 12.55 -6.94
C LEU A 102 23.60 13.06 -5.58
N TRP A 103 22.31 12.88 -5.31
CA TRP A 103 21.63 13.44 -4.13
C TRP A 103 21.44 12.42 -3.01
N GLY A 104 21.76 11.16 -3.26
CA GLY A 104 21.63 10.09 -2.29
C GLY A 104 20.17 9.66 -2.07
N PRO A 105 19.89 8.95 -0.97
CA PRO A 105 18.61 8.26 -0.76
C PRO A 105 17.41 9.20 -0.58
N ASP A 106 17.65 10.48 -0.29
CA ASP A 106 16.60 11.47 -0.05
C ASP A 106 15.87 11.89 -1.33
N PHE A 107 16.51 11.72 -2.50
CA PHE A 107 15.86 11.94 -3.78
C PHE A 107 15.34 10.61 -4.35
N HIS A 108 14.01 10.44 -4.33
CA HIS A 108 13.35 9.29 -4.93
C HIS A 108 12.14 9.71 -5.77
N PHE A 109 12.22 9.47 -7.08
CA PHE A 109 11.12 9.66 -8.01
C PHE A 109 10.86 8.36 -8.78
N PRO A 110 9.91 7.51 -8.35
CA PRO A 110 9.68 6.23 -8.99
C PRO A 110 8.99 6.40 -10.35
N MET A 111 9.29 5.51 -11.30
CA MET A 111 8.65 5.49 -12.63
C MET A 111 7.13 5.34 -12.55
N SER A 112 6.61 4.77 -11.46
CA SER A 112 5.17 4.68 -11.17
C SER A 112 4.51 6.01 -10.82
N ARG A 113 5.24 7.14 -10.82
CA ARG A 113 4.67 8.50 -10.85
C ARG A 113 4.52 9.07 -12.24
N ILE A 114 4.92 8.34 -13.27
CA ILE A 114 4.82 8.78 -14.66
C ILE A 114 3.60 8.13 -15.29
N VAL A 115 2.87 8.91 -16.07
CA VAL A 115 1.81 8.45 -16.96
C VAL A 115 2.02 9.06 -18.34
N THR A 116 1.58 8.36 -19.38
CA THR A 116 1.86 8.78 -20.76
C THR A 116 0.58 8.94 -21.57
N VAL A 117 0.54 9.95 -22.44
CA VAL A 117 -0.53 10.14 -23.41
C VAL A 117 0.01 9.86 -24.80
N LEU A 118 -0.44 8.76 -25.42
CA LEU A 118 0.05 8.29 -26.72
C LEU A 118 -0.78 8.81 -27.89
N ARG A 119 -0.13 8.89 -29.06
CA ARG A 119 -0.83 8.97 -30.35
C ARG A 119 -1.29 7.57 -30.75
N ALA A 120 -2.46 7.46 -31.39
CA ALA A 120 -2.86 6.19 -31.99
C ALA A 120 -1.90 5.81 -33.13
N SER A 121 -1.38 4.58 -33.08
CA SER A 121 -0.50 3.99 -34.08
C SER A 121 -0.79 2.49 -34.21
N GLN A 122 -0.32 1.86 -35.28
CA GLN A 122 -0.52 0.43 -35.51
C GLN A 122 0.17 -0.45 -34.44
N ASP A 123 1.24 0.06 -33.82
CA ASP A 123 2.05 -0.61 -32.81
C ASP A 123 1.75 -0.15 -31.38
N VAL A 124 0.66 0.60 -31.16
CA VAL A 124 0.36 1.24 -29.86
C VAL A 124 0.29 0.23 -28.70
N ASP A 125 -0.24 -0.97 -28.92
CA ASP A 125 -0.33 -2.01 -27.88
C ASP A 125 1.04 -2.51 -27.43
N HIS A 126 1.97 -2.68 -28.37
CA HIS A 126 3.36 -3.05 -28.06
C HIS A 126 4.05 -1.94 -27.26
N ARG A 127 3.76 -0.67 -27.60
CA ARG A 127 4.32 0.50 -26.92
C ARG A 127 3.76 0.62 -25.50
N ILE A 128 2.46 0.39 -25.30
CA ILE A 128 1.82 0.31 -23.97
C ILE A 128 2.49 -0.78 -23.14
N PHE A 129 2.66 -1.98 -23.70
CA PHE A 129 3.33 -3.09 -23.01
C PHE A 129 4.77 -2.73 -22.62
N ALA A 130 5.53 -2.12 -23.53
CA ALA A 130 6.90 -1.69 -23.27
C ALA A 130 6.98 -0.61 -22.17
N LEU A 131 6.06 0.36 -22.15
CA LEU A 131 5.96 1.36 -21.07
C LEU A 131 5.60 0.72 -19.73
N GLY A 132 4.71 -0.29 -19.74
CA GLY A 132 4.40 -1.09 -18.56
C GLY A 132 5.61 -1.82 -17.98
N ARG A 133 6.50 -2.36 -18.82
CA ARG A 133 7.78 -2.95 -18.37
C ARG A 133 8.73 -1.95 -17.72
N LEU A 134 8.61 -0.66 -18.08
CA LEU A 134 9.34 0.44 -17.43
C LEU A 134 8.66 0.94 -16.15
N ASN A 135 7.59 0.26 -15.71
CA ASN A 135 6.80 0.61 -14.53
C ASN A 135 6.17 2.01 -14.62
N VAL A 136 5.85 2.48 -15.84
CA VAL A 136 4.97 3.62 -16.06
C VAL A 136 3.58 3.25 -15.53
N ARG A 137 2.97 4.15 -14.77
CA ARG A 137 1.77 3.86 -13.99
C ARG A 137 0.57 3.52 -14.85
N ASP A 138 0.35 4.31 -15.90
CA ASP A 138 -0.81 4.18 -16.78
C ASP A 138 -0.59 4.93 -18.09
N VAL A 139 -1.34 4.53 -19.11
CA VAL A 139 -1.22 5.04 -20.47
C VAL A 139 -2.61 5.37 -21.03
N LEU A 140 -2.73 6.54 -21.64
CA LEU A 140 -3.95 6.96 -22.30
C LEU A 140 -3.71 7.23 -23.78
N VAL A 141 -4.43 6.51 -24.66
CA VAL A 141 -4.30 6.65 -26.11
C VAL A 141 -5.30 7.68 -26.62
N GLU A 142 -4.77 8.74 -27.26
CA GLU A 142 -5.51 9.75 -28.01
C GLU A 142 -6.84 10.21 -27.35
N PRO A 143 -6.79 10.83 -26.16
CA PRO A 143 -8.01 11.30 -25.50
C PRO A 143 -8.71 12.36 -26.34
N LYS A 144 -9.94 12.06 -26.78
CA LYS A 144 -10.78 13.00 -27.54
C LYS A 144 -11.44 14.09 -26.68
N LYS A 145 -11.62 13.84 -25.38
CA LYS A 145 -12.33 14.74 -24.46
C LYS A 145 -11.49 15.06 -23.23
N THR A 146 -11.37 16.34 -22.89
CA THR A 146 -10.64 16.81 -21.70
C THR A 146 -11.23 16.25 -20.40
N SER A 147 -12.55 16.01 -20.36
CA SER A 147 -13.21 15.39 -19.21
C SER A 147 -12.75 13.95 -18.93
N LEU A 148 -12.33 13.20 -19.96
CA LEU A 148 -11.73 11.87 -19.79
C LEU A 148 -10.36 11.97 -19.14
N VAL A 149 -9.54 12.93 -19.59
CA VAL A 149 -8.22 13.19 -18.99
C VAL A 149 -8.37 13.58 -17.52
N LEU A 150 -9.32 14.46 -17.18
CA LEU A 150 -9.55 14.84 -15.78
C LEU A 150 -10.05 13.68 -14.91
N ARG A 151 -10.95 12.83 -15.43
CA ARG A 151 -11.41 11.64 -14.72
C ARG A 151 -10.28 10.64 -14.49
N TRP A 152 -9.44 10.46 -15.50
CA TRP A 152 -8.25 9.62 -15.44
C TRP A 152 -7.24 10.15 -14.41
N LEU A 153 -6.89 11.43 -14.46
CA LEU A 153 -6.03 12.08 -13.47
C LEU A 153 -6.62 11.97 -12.05
N HIS A 154 -7.92 12.20 -11.89
CA HIS A 154 -8.59 11.98 -10.59
C HIS A 154 -8.43 10.54 -10.12
N ALA A 155 -8.69 9.54 -10.98
CA ALA A 155 -8.55 8.13 -10.61
C ALA A 155 -7.11 7.81 -10.19
N LEU A 156 -6.10 8.33 -10.89
CA LEU A 156 -4.70 8.11 -10.56
C LEU A 156 -4.28 8.81 -9.26
N LEU A 157 -4.62 10.08 -9.09
CA LEU A 157 -4.27 10.83 -7.89
C LEU A 157 -5.02 10.27 -6.67
N TYR A 158 -6.30 9.92 -6.83
CA TYR A 158 -7.09 9.29 -5.79
C TYR A 158 -6.63 7.86 -5.48
N ALA A 159 -6.24 7.06 -6.48
CA ALA A 159 -5.61 5.75 -6.26
C ALA A 159 -4.19 5.87 -5.68
N GLY A 160 -3.59 7.06 -5.65
CA GLY A 160 -2.37 7.34 -4.88
C GLY A 160 -2.68 7.68 -3.41
N VAL A 161 -3.83 8.34 -3.17
CA VAL A 161 -4.36 8.63 -1.82
C VAL A 161 -4.89 7.35 -1.16
N VAL A 162 -5.57 6.49 -1.92
CA VAL A 162 -5.75 5.07 -1.60
C VAL A 162 -4.45 4.39 -1.97
N ARG A 163 -3.38 4.63 -1.21
CA ARG A 163 -2.17 3.82 -1.33
C ARG A 163 -2.59 2.35 -1.44
N ASN A 164 -1.88 1.62 -2.29
CA ASN A 164 -1.52 0.22 -2.03
C ASN A 164 -0.82 0.13 -0.66
N ASN A 165 -1.51 0.50 0.42
CA ASN A 165 -1.10 0.24 1.77
C ASN A 165 -1.16 -1.27 1.83
N LYS A 166 0.01 -1.89 1.72
CA LYS A 166 0.18 -3.23 2.23
C LYS A 166 -0.36 -3.19 3.65
N VAL A 167 -1.46 -3.87 3.90
CA VAL A 167 -2.09 -3.89 5.22
C VAL A 167 -1.42 -5.02 5.97
N GLY A 168 -0.69 -4.65 7.01
CA GLY A 168 -0.12 -5.59 7.97
C GLY A 168 -1.08 -5.82 9.13
N MET A 169 -1.25 -7.07 9.53
CA MET A 169 -1.94 -7.43 10.77
C MET A 169 -0.92 -7.94 11.79
N ALA A 170 -0.89 -7.32 12.98
CA ALA A 170 -0.01 -7.71 14.07
C ALA A 170 -0.82 -8.25 15.26
N LEU A 171 -0.51 -9.46 15.69
CA LEU A 171 -1.23 -10.23 16.71
C LEU A 171 -0.28 -10.52 17.87
N SER A 172 -0.40 -9.78 18.97
CA SER A 172 0.62 -9.77 20.05
C SER A 172 0.62 -11.02 20.94
N GLY A 173 -0.37 -11.91 20.82
CA GLY A 173 -0.46 -13.11 21.65
C GLY A 173 -1.07 -12.90 23.04
N GLY A 174 -0.87 -13.89 23.90
CA GLY A 174 -1.47 -14.03 25.23
C GLY A 174 -1.77 -15.50 25.54
N ALA A 175 -2.31 -15.81 26.72
CA ALA A 175 -2.80 -17.16 27.02
C ALA A 175 -4.10 -17.47 26.22
N ILE A 176 -4.93 -18.41 26.70
CA ILE A 176 -6.22 -18.74 26.06
C ILE A 176 -7.09 -17.48 25.88
N GLU A 177 -7.07 -16.57 26.84
CA GLU A 177 -7.79 -15.29 26.75
C GLU A 177 -7.31 -14.44 25.57
N GLY A 178 -6.00 -14.39 25.33
CA GLY A 178 -5.42 -13.68 24.19
C GLY A 178 -5.82 -14.30 22.86
N LEU A 179 -5.88 -15.64 22.78
CA LEU A 179 -6.34 -16.35 21.59
C LEU A 179 -7.79 -15.97 21.25
N LEU A 180 -8.69 -16.03 22.24
CA LEU A 180 -10.10 -15.68 22.06
C LEU A 180 -10.30 -14.21 21.74
N TYR A 181 -9.58 -13.31 22.42
CA TYR A 181 -9.66 -11.87 22.18
C TYR A 181 -9.26 -11.51 20.74
N GLN A 182 -8.16 -12.08 20.26
CA GLN A 182 -7.66 -11.82 18.91
C GLN A 182 -8.60 -12.40 17.85
N ALA A 183 -9.09 -13.64 18.02
CA ALA A 183 -10.08 -14.23 17.12
C ALA A 183 -11.38 -13.41 17.06
N GLY A 184 -11.89 -12.97 18.22
CA GLY A 184 -13.07 -12.09 18.29
C GLY A 184 -12.83 -10.73 17.64
N THR A 185 -11.63 -10.17 17.78
CA THR A 185 -11.26 -8.90 17.13
C THR A 185 -11.24 -9.04 15.61
N VAL A 186 -10.64 -10.11 15.08
CA VAL A 186 -10.64 -10.38 13.63
C VAL A 186 -12.08 -10.54 13.11
N LEU A 187 -12.94 -11.26 13.84
CA LEU A 187 -14.35 -11.41 13.49
C LEU A 187 -15.09 -10.07 13.48
N ALA A 188 -14.87 -9.22 14.49
CA ALA A 188 -15.46 -7.89 14.54
C ALA A 188 -14.98 -7.00 13.37
N LEU A 189 -13.68 -7.03 13.06
CA LEU A 189 -13.09 -6.26 11.95
C LEU A 189 -13.60 -6.73 10.59
N LYS A 190 -13.78 -8.05 10.39
CA LYS A 190 -14.41 -8.61 9.19
C LYS A 190 -15.77 -7.96 8.91
N HIS A 191 -16.59 -7.78 9.95
CA HIS A 191 -17.91 -7.17 9.82
C HIS A 191 -17.88 -5.64 9.73
N ALA A 192 -16.89 -5.00 10.35
CA ALA A 192 -16.77 -3.54 10.37
C ALA A 192 -16.19 -2.95 9.07
N PHE A 193 -15.35 -3.69 8.36
CA PHE A 193 -14.66 -3.17 7.18
C PHE A 193 -15.50 -3.29 5.90
N THR A 194 -15.76 -2.15 5.25
CA THR A 194 -16.39 -2.07 3.93
C THR A 194 -15.33 -1.73 2.88
N GLY A 195 -15.05 -2.67 1.96
CA GLY A 195 -14.17 -2.42 0.80
C GLY A 195 -12.77 -3.06 0.86
N ARG A 196 -12.43 -3.77 1.94
CA ARG A 196 -11.28 -4.68 1.99
C ARG A 196 -11.62 -5.86 2.91
N ASP A 197 -11.31 -7.06 2.46
CA ASP A 197 -11.43 -8.25 3.29
C ASP A 197 -10.27 -8.29 4.30
N ILE A 198 -10.56 -8.47 5.59
CA ILE A 198 -9.51 -8.59 6.62
C ILE A 198 -8.62 -9.82 6.39
N TYR A 199 -9.12 -10.83 5.67
CA TYR A 199 -8.36 -11.99 5.24
C TYR A 199 -7.43 -11.71 4.05
N SER A 200 -7.58 -10.55 3.39
CA SER A 200 -6.72 -10.08 2.28
C SER A 200 -5.58 -9.18 2.74
N CYS A 201 -5.08 -9.36 3.98
CA CYS A 201 -3.91 -8.65 4.47
C CYS A 201 -2.63 -9.10 3.73
N ASP A 202 -1.75 -8.15 3.44
CA ASP A 202 -0.52 -8.36 2.69
C ASP A 202 0.61 -8.97 3.57
N SER A 203 0.50 -8.82 4.89
CA SER A 203 1.42 -9.41 5.86
C SER A 203 0.71 -9.67 7.18
N ILE A 204 0.98 -10.83 7.79
CA ILE A 204 0.45 -11.21 9.09
C ILE A 204 1.61 -11.61 9.99
N SER A 205 1.74 -10.94 11.13
CA SER A 205 2.75 -11.22 12.15
C SER A 205 2.06 -11.59 13.45
N GLY A 206 2.30 -12.81 13.94
CA GLY A 206 1.74 -13.28 15.20
C GLY A 206 2.82 -13.72 16.16
N ILE A 207 2.66 -13.39 17.44
CA ILE A 207 3.52 -13.84 18.54
C ILE A 207 2.72 -14.78 19.44
N SER A 208 3.27 -15.93 19.83
CA SER A 208 2.63 -16.91 20.74
C SER A 208 1.24 -17.35 20.23
N SER A 209 0.16 -17.23 21.03
CA SER A 209 -1.21 -17.54 20.58
C SER A 209 -1.67 -16.67 19.39
N GLY A 210 -1.06 -15.50 19.18
CA GLY A 210 -1.28 -14.67 18.01
C GLY A 210 -0.75 -15.32 16.73
N SER A 211 0.27 -16.18 16.82
CA SER A 211 0.77 -16.96 15.67
C SER A 211 -0.26 -18.00 15.21
N ILE A 212 -1.07 -18.56 16.13
CA ILE A 212 -2.12 -19.52 15.81
C ILE A 212 -3.28 -18.82 15.09
N VAL A 213 -3.77 -17.70 15.62
CA VAL A 213 -4.83 -16.92 14.95
C VAL A 213 -4.31 -16.37 13.61
N GLY A 214 -3.06 -15.91 13.58
CA GLY A 214 -2.42 -15.39 12.37
C GLY A 214 -2.30 -16.43 11.27
N SER A 215 -1.93 -17.68 11.59
CA SER A 215 -1.82 -18.77 10.61
C SER A 215 -3.19 -19.20 10.08
N VAL A 216 -4.22 -19.24 10.92
CA VAL A 216 -5.62 -19.47 10.51
C VAL A 216 -6.08 -18.42 9.50
N VAL A 217 -5.88 -17.13 9.81
CA VAL A 217 -6.24 -16.03 8.91
C VAL A 217 -5.43 -16.06 7.61
N ALA A 218 -4.12 -16.35 7.69
CA ALA A 218 -3.25 -16.44 6.52
C ALA A 218 -3.67 -17.54 5.53
N ASN A 219 -4.31 -18.61 6.01
CA ASN A 219 -4.82 -19.70 5.19
C ASN A 219 -6.28 -19.49 4.74
N GLY A 220 -6.86 -18.31 4.97
CA GLY A 220 -8.24 -18.01 4.57
C GLY A 220 -9.30 -18.77 5.37
N ILE A 221 -8.94 -19.27 6.56
CA ILE A 221 -9.86 -20.01 7.42
C ILE A 221 -10.57 -19.05 8.37
N GLU A 222 -11.90 -19.14 8.39
CA GLU A 222 -12.74 -18.29 9.23
C GLU A 222 -12.45 -18.48 10.72
N VAL A 223 -12.16 -17.39 11.44
CA VAL A 223 -11.84 -17.43 12.87
C VAL A 223 -13.04 -17.86 13.72
N GLU A 224 -14.25 -17.76 13.17
CA GLU A 224 -15.46 -18.25 13.80
C GLU A 224 -15.43 -19.78 14.00
N ASP A 225 -14.87 -20.53 13.05
CA ASP A 225 -14.73 -21.98 13.20
C ASP A 225 -13.73 -22.36 14.28
N LEU A 226 -12.66 -21.56 14.45
CA LEU A 226 -11.72 -21.70 15.56
C LEU A 226 -12.42 -21.46 16.91
N ILE A 227 -13.21 -20.40 17.02
CA ILE A 227 -13.99 -20.08 18.23
C ILE A 227 -15.00 -21.19 18.55
N ARG A 228 -15.72 -21.70 17.54
CA ARG A 228 -16.65 -22.82 17.69
C ARG A 228 -15.94 -24.08 18.19
N GLY A 229 -14.77 -24.39 17.64
CA GLY A 229 -13.95 -25.52 18.09
C GLY A 229 -13.50 -25.43 19.55
N VAL A 230 -13.15 -24.22 20.03
CA VAL A 230 -12.82 -24.00 21.45
C VAL A 230 -14.02 -24.18 22.37
N LEU A 231 -15.19 -23.76 21.92
CA LEU A 231 -16.45 -23.83 22.69
C LEU A 231 -17.17 -25.17 22.54
N ASP A 232 -16.54 -26.17 21.91
CA ASP A 232 -17.12 -27.50 21.62
C ASP A 232 -18.45 -27.42 20.86
N MET A 233 -18.58 -26.39 20.01
CA MET A 233 -19.69 -26.21 19.10
C MET A 233 -19.39 -26.87 17.76
N LYS A 234 -20.45 -27.21 17.00
CA LYS A 234 -20.29 -27.76 15.65
C LYS A 234 -19.53 -26.77 14.76
N SER A 235 -18.33 -27.13 14.33
CA SER A 235 -17.46 -26.36 13.42
C SER A 235 -17.23 -27.13 12.12
N LYS A 236 -16.85 -26.42 11.06
CA LYS A 236 -16.49 -27.06 9.79
C LYS A 236 -15.18 -27.86 9.87
N TYR A 237 -14.27 -27.41 10.73
CA TYR A 237 -12.93 -27.96 10.92
C TYR A 237 -12.84 -28.77 12.22
N PRO A 238 -11.78 -29.61 12.40
CA PRO A 238 -11.57 -30.32 13.65
C PRO A 238 -11.62 -29.37 14.87
N PRO A 239 -12.21 -29.80 15.99
CA PRO A 239 -12.37 -28.94 17.16
C PRO A 239 -11.01 -28.60 17.78
N PHE A 240 -10.75 -27.31 17.97
CA PHE A 240 -9.54 -26.82 18.64
C PHE A 240 -9.67 -26.93 20.16
N LYS A 241 -9.25 -28.05 20.72
CA LYS A 241 -9.32 -28.30 22.17
C LYS A 241 -8.18 -27.60 22.91
N ILE A 242 -8.43 -27.20 24.15
CA ILE A 242 -7.37 -26.64 25.03
C ILE A 242 -6.21 -27.62 25.21
N SER A 243 -6.48 -28.93 25.21
CA SER A 243 -5.48 -30.00 25.26
C SER A 243 -4.60 -30.09 24.00
N THR A 244 -5.01 -29.45 22.91
CA THR A 244 -4.22 -29.29 21.68
C THR A 244 -3.20 -28.17 21.85
N LEU A 245 -3.54 -27.10 22.60
CA LEU A 245 -2.63 -25.99 22.92
C LEU A 245 -1.63 -26.35 24.01
N PHE A 246 -2.08 -27.10 25.02
CA PHE A 246 -1.26 -27.56 26.14
C PHE A 246 -1.12 -29.07 26.10
N ASP A 247 -0.15 -29.55 25.32
CA ASP A 247 0.31 -30.92 25.50
C ASP A 247 0.85 -31.05 26.95
N LEU A 248 0.43 -32.09 27.67
CA LEU A 248 0.41 -32.18 29.14
C LEU A 248 1.80 -32.01 29.82
N ALA A 249 2.24 -30.77 29.98
CA ALA A 249 3.29 -30.34 30.92
C ALA A 249 3.18 -28.86 31.35
N GLY A 250 2.34 -28.05 30.69
CA GLY A 250 2.24 -26.59 30.92
C GLY A 250 1.26 -26.12 32.01
N PHE A 251 0.42 -27.01 32.56
CA PHE A 251 -0.62 -26.64 33.53
C PHE A 251 -0.03 -26.12 34.85
N ASP A 252 1.09 -26.70 35.30
CA ASP A 252 1.79 -26.28 36.51
C ASP A 252 2.50 -24.92 36.36
N ILE A 253 2.89 -24.55 35.13
CA ILE A 253 3.49 -23.25 34.83
C ILE A 253 2.42 -22.17 34.78
N VAL A 254 1.28 -22.40 34.13
CA VAL A 254 0.16 -21.44 34.13
C VAL A 254 -0.32 -21.21 35.57
N LYS A 255 -0.42 -22.27 36.38
CA LYS A 255 -0.77 -22.15 37.80
C LYS A 255 0.29 -21.39 38.60
N ARG A 256 1.58 -21.59 38.32
CA ARG A 256 2.68 -20.82 38.95
C ARG A 256 2.71 -19.36 38.50
N VAL A 257 2.56 -19.06 37.22
CA VAL A 257 2.54 -17.70 36.66
C VAL A 257 1.32 -16.94 37.16
N PHE A 258 0.14 -17.58 37.20
CA PHE A 258 -1.08 -16.97 37.72
C PHE A 258 -0.98 -16.69 39.22
N ASN A 259 -0.47 -17.63 40.01
CA ASN A 259 -0.25 -17.44 41.45
C ASN A 259 0.87 -16.43 41.77
N THR A 260 1.88 -16.32 40.92
CA THR A 260 2.98 -15.34 41.05
C THR A 260 2.50 -13.94 40.65
N SER A 261 1.68 -13.83 39.59
CA SER A 261 1.03 -12.58 39.17
C SER A 261 0.10 -12.01 40.26
N LEU A 262 -0.69 -12.88 40.92
CA LEU A 262 -1.54 -12.49 42.06
C LEU A 262 -0.74 -11.99 43.27
N ARG A 263 0.50 -12.47 43.47
CA ARG A 263 1.40 -12.04 44.55
C ARG A 263 2.23 -10.78 44.22
N MET A 264 2.35 -10.41 42.95
CA MET A 264 3.27 -9.38 42.45
C MET A 264 2.58 -8.08 42.01
N ARG A 265 1.38 -7.80 42.53
CA ARG A 265 0.51 -6.65 42.18
C ARG A 265 1.11 -5.25 42.47
N LYS A 266 2.36 -5.17 42.96
CA LYS A 266 3.09 -3.93 43.30
C LYS A 266 4.32 -3.66 42.41
N VAL A 267 4.64 -4.51 41.43
CA VAL A 267 5.85 -4.38 40.59
C VAL A 267 5.52 -3.70 39.27
N LYS A 268 6.46 -2.91 38.71
CA LYS A 268 6.28 -2.23 37.42
C LYS A 268 6.15 -3.27 36.28
N PRO A 269 5.29 -3.02 35.26
CA PRO A 269 5.02 -3.97 34.18
C PRO A 269 6.26 -4.45 33.40
N SER A 270 7.27 -3.60 33.24
CA SER A 270 8.52 -3.94 32.55
C SER A 270 9.37 -4.95 33.31
N GLN A 271 9.49 -4.80 34.63
CA GLN A 271 10.24 -5.72 35.50
C GLN A 271 9.51 -7.06 35.70
N TRP A 272 8.18 -7.04 35.62
CA TRP A 272 7.39 -8.26 35.61
C TRP A 272 7.66 -9.09 34.35
N LEU A 273 7.78 -8.43 33.19
CA LEU A 273 8.02 -9.09 31.91
C LEU A 273 9.42 -9.72 31.86
N GLU A 274 10.46 -8.98 32.27
CA GLU A 274 11.85 -9.48 32.32
C GLU A 274 11.98 -10.72 33.21
N ASN A 275 11.48 -10.66 34.45
CA ASN A 275 11.56 -11.79 35.39
C ASN A 275 10.72 -13.01 34.95
N THR A 276 9.61 -12.77 34.25
CA THR A 276 8.77 -13.86 33.73
C THR A 276 9.46 -14.55 32.55
N LEU A 277 10.09 -13.79 31.65
CA LEU A 277 10.83 -14.31 30.51
C LEU A 277 12.09 -15.08 30.93
N GLU A 278 12.81 -14.65 31.97
CA GLU A 278 13.95 -15.38 32.53
C GLU A 278 13.55 -16.70 33.24
N SER A 279 12.30 -16.80 33.71
CA SER A 279 11.80 -17.98 34.42
C SER A 279 11.27 -19.10 33.53
N ILE A 280 11.14 -18.86 32.22
CA ILE A 280 10.62 -19.83 31.26
C ILE A 280 11.83 -20.58 30.66
N PRO A 281 12.09 -21.84 31.04
CA PRO A 281 13.18 -22.60 30.44
C PRO A 281 12.91 -22.79 28.95
N THR A 282 13.94 -22.55 28.14
CA THR A 282 13.92 -22.72 26.69
C THR A 282 13.75 -24.21 26.34
N GLY A 283 12.52 -24.64 26.07
CA GLY A 283 12.23 -25.95 25.45
C GLY A 283 11.34 -26.89 26.26
N PHE A 284 10.03 -26.59 26.40
CA PHE A 284 9.09 -27.49 27.10
C PHE A 284 7.69 -27.60 26.47
N PHE A 285 7.54 -27.28 25.18
CA PHE A 285 6.35 -27.64 24.39
C PHE A 285 6.77 -28.67 23.35
N LYS A 286 6.18 -29.87 23.38
CA LYS A 286 6.40 -30.86 22.30
C LYS A 286 5.85 -30.38 20.97
N GLY A 287 4.78 -29.59 20.98
CA GLY A 287 4.17 -29.01 19.78
C GLY A 287 3.44 -30.03 18.90
N GLU A 288 3.72 -31.33 19.01
CA GLU A 288 3.21 -32.42 18.17
C GLU A 288 1.69 -32.38 17.94
N ARG A 289 0.89 -32.14 18.99
CA ARG A 289 -0.58 -32.03 18.87
C ARG A 289 -1.04 -30.77 18.15
N LEU A 290 -0.38 -29.65 18.41
CA LEU A 290 -0.68 -28.38 17.75
C LEU A 290 -0.25 -28.45 16.28
N GLU A 291 0.91 -29.04 16.00
CA GLU A 291 1.41 -29.27 14.65
C GLU A 291 0.48 -30.18 13.86
N SER A 292 0.09 -31.33 14.43
CA SER A 292 -0.86 -32.26 13.80
C SER A 292 -2.20 -31.58 13.53
N TYR A 293 -2.70 -30.80 14.49
CA TYR A 293 -3.92 -30.03 14.31
C TYR A 293 -3.82 -29.01 13.17
N LEU A 294 -2.73 -28.24 13.12
CA LEU A 294 -2.53 -27.24 12.07
C LEU A 294 -2.33 -27.90 10.70
N HIS A 295 -1.65 -29.04 10.65
CA HIS A 295 -1.50 -29.84 9.44
C HIS A 295 -2.85 -30.32 8.92
N ASP A 296 -3.70 -30.88 9.78
CA ASP A 296 -5.06 -31.31 9.43
C ASP A 296 -5.96 -30.13 9.05
N LEU A 297 -5.73 -28.96 9.66
CA LEU A 297 -6.50 -27.75 9.41
C LEU A 297 -6.17 -27.10 8.06
N PHE A 298 -4.91 -27.19 7.61
CA PHE A 298 -4.41 -26.55 6.38
C PHE A 298 -4.31 -27.48 5.17
N ALA A 299 -4.51 -28.78 5.34
CA ALA A 299 -4.56 -29.78 4.27
C ALA A 299 -5.82 -29.62 3.38
#